data_AF-A0A9N7R7H2-F1
#
_entry.id   AF-A0A9N7R7H2-F1
#
_cell.length_a   1.000
_cell.length_b   1.000
_cell.length_c   1.000
_cell.angle_alpha   90.00
_cell.angle_beta   90.00
_cell.angle_gamma   90.00
#
_symmetry.space_group_name_H-M   'P 1'
#
loop_
_entity.id
_entity.type
_entity.pdbx_description
1 polymer ?
#
loop_
_entity_poly.entity_id
_entity_poly.type
_entity_poly.pdbx_seq_one_letter_code
_entity_poly.pdbx_strand_id
1 'polypeptide(L)'
;MAAAAAGQYWLQILFFAFALIIIVMNNNKVNGYGAMVPLTLLSDAVAKGAVCLDGSPAGYHYFEGFGNGANSWLVYLMGGGWCSTTFDCQVRVQNSPITSSTNNIGAVYFDGILSPDQTTNPDFYNWNKVYLRYCDVSSFIGDVKAVDPATNLHYRGSTIFGEIVKELLTKGLQNAQNVILAGNSAGGLAAILNCDRFRAMVPNDVRVKCISDSGFFIQAKDLPNAYQREAYFAQVVELHGIAKFLSRACKSRMASNSCFWPENVVRYIKTPLFLLNSAFDKYQ
;
A
#
# COMPACT_ATOMS: atom_id res chain seq x y z
N MET A 1 38.22 -54.49 13.16
CA MET A 1 38.23 -53.22 13.92
C MET A 1 38.18 -51.95 13.06
N ALA A 2 38.31 -52.01 11.72
CA ALA A 2 38.25 -50.80 10.86
C ALA A 2 36.83 -50.34 10.46
N ALA A 3 35.84 -51.23 10.40
CA ALA A 3 34.49 -50.90 9.95
C ALA A 3 33.66 -50.08 10.97
N ALA A 4 33.90 -50.27 12.27
CA ALA A 4 33.19 -49.55 13.33
C ALA A 4 33.61 -48.06 13.40
N ALA A 5 34.88 -47.77 13.12
CA ALA A 5 35.39 -46.40 13.09
C ALA A 5 34.78 -45.59 11.95
N ALA A 6 34.64 -46.18 10.76
CA ALA A 6 34.06 -45.51 9.58
C ALA A 6 32.61 -45.05 9.82
N GLY A 7 31.76 -45.89 10.44
CA GLY A 7 30.37 -45.54 10.73
C GLY A 7 30.22 -44.35 11.70
N GLN A 8 31.16 -44.20 12.64
CA GLN A 8 31.19 -43.09 13.59
C GLN A 8 31.53 -41.75 12.90
N TYR A 9 32.44 -41.76 11.92
CA TYR A 9 32.76 -40.56 11.13
C TYR A 9 31.57 -40.10 10.28
N TRP A 10 30.81 -41.03 9.66
CA TRP A 10 29.63 -40.68 8.87
C TRP A 10 28.51 -40.06 9.72
N LEU A 11 28.29 -40.57 10.93
CA LEU A 11 27.32 -40.01 11.87
C LEU A 11 27.71 -38.60 12.35
N GLN A 12 29.01 -38.35 12.57
CA GLN A 12 29.50 -37.01 12.90
C GLN A 12 29.30 -36.04 11.74
N ILE A 13 29.63 -36.44 10.51
CA ILE A 13 29.44 -35.60 9.31
C ILE A 13 27.95 -35.25 9.12
N LEU A 14 27.03 -36.21 9.29
CA LEU A 14 25.59 -35.96 9.20
C LEU A 14 25.10 -35.00 10.29
N PHE A 15 25.60 -35.14 11.51
CA PHE A 15 25.25 -34.24 12.61
C PHE A 15 25.74 -32.81 12.34
N PHE A 16 26.98 -32.64 11.87
CA PHE A 16 27.51 -31.33 11.50
C PHE A 16 26.76 -30.70 10.32
N ALA A 17 26.41 -31.49 9.30
CA ALA A 17 25.60 -31.01 8.18
C ALA A 17 24.21 -30.54 8.62
N PHE A 18 23.55 -31.31 9.50
CA PHE A 18 22.24 -30.95 10.03
C PHE A 18 22.30 -29.72 10.94
N ALA A 19 23.32 -29.62 11.79
CA ALA A 19 23.58 -28.43 12.61
C ALA A 19 23.87 -27.20 11.73
N LEU A 20 24.63 -27.35 10.64
CA LEU A 20 24.86 -26.27 9.67
C LEU A 20 23.56 -25.85 8.99
N ILE A 21 22.70 -26.78 8.60
CA ILE A 21 21.39 -26.48 8.01
C ILE A 21 20.52 -25.70 9.00
N ILE A 22 20.46 -26.11 10.27
CA ILE A 22 19.73 -25.39 11.31
C ILE A 22 20.32 -23.99 11.55
N ILE A 23 21.64 -23.86 11.58
CA ILE A 23 22.33 -22.57 11.73
C ILE A 23 22.07 -21.66 10.52
N VAL A 24 22.08 -22.19 9.30
CA VAL A 24 21.73 -21.43 8.08
C VAL A 24 20.25 -21.04 8.06
N MET A 25 19.36 -21.93 8.48
CA MET A 25 17.92 -21.64 8.61
C MET A 25 17.62 -20.64 9.72
N ASN A 26 18.40 -20.63 10.81
CA ASN A 26 18.28 -19.63 11.88
C ASN A 26 18.96 -18.31 11.51
N ASN A 27 20.10 -18.31 10.82
CA ASN A 27 20.77 -17.10 10.36
C ASN A 27 19.97 -16.37 9.27
N ASN A 28 19.18 -17.09 8.46
CA ASN A 28 18.21 -16.48 7.57
C ASN A 28 17.02 -15.81 8.31
N LYS A 29 16.83 -16.10 9.60
CA LYS A 29 15.80 -15.48 10.45
C LYS A 29 16.34 -14.41 11.40
N VAL A 30 17.67 -14.26 11.54
CA VAL A 30 18.30 -13.43 12.59
C VAL A 30 19.47 -12.61 12.05
N ASN A 31 19.31 -11.98 10.89
CA ASN A 31 20.20 -10.88 10.49
C ASN A 31 19.43 -9.55 10.56
N GLY A 32 19.59 -8.89 11.71
CA GLY A 32 19.05 -7.57 12.05
C GLY A 32 19.73 -6.42 11.31
N TYR A 33 19.54 -6.36 9.99
CA TYR A 33 19.63 -5.14 9.20
C TYR A 33 18.44 -5.19 8.23
N GLY A 34 17.56 -4.20 8.30
CA GLY A 34 16.20 -4.24 7.73
C GLY A 34 16.07 -4.90 6.34
N ALA A 35 14.92 -5.56 6.15
CA ALA A 35 14.69 -6.38 4.97
C ALA A 35 14.58 -5.50 3.72
N MET A 36 15.53 -5.68 2.79
CA MET A 36 15.33 -5.28 1.40
C MET A 36 14.27 -6.20 0.81
N VAL A 37 13.04 -5.72 0.68
CA VAL A 37 11.90 -6.52 0.21
C VAL A 37 11.73 -6.32 -1.29
N PRO A 38 11.84 -7.37 -2.12
CA PRO A 38 11.71 -7.25 -3.57
C PRO A 38 10.28 -6.88 -4.00
N LEU A 39 10.16 -6.32 -5.19
CA LEU A 39 8.85 -6.07 -5.81
C LEU A 39 8.23 -7.39 -6.26
N THR A 40 6.97 -7.58 -5.91
CA THR A 40 6.09 -8.62 -6.47
C THR A 40 5.12 -7.93 -7.43
N LEU A 41 5.14 -8.33 -8.69
CA LEU A 41 4.13 -7.91 -9.66
C LEU A 41 2.85 -8.71 -9.45
N LEU A 42 1.70 -8.05 -9.51
CA LEU A 42 0.40 -8.69 -9.42
C LEU A 42 0.23 -9.71 -10.56
N SER A 43 -0.17 -10.93 -10.22
CA SER A 43 -0.43 -11.98 -11.22
C SER A 43 -1.58 -11.57 -12.15
N ASP A 44 -1.37 -11.67 -13.48
CA ASP A 44 -2.33 -11.29 -14.52
C ASP A 44 -2.79 -9.82 -14.47
N ALA A 45 -1.96 -8.91 -13.92
CA ALA A 45 -2.34 -7.52 -13.69
C ALA A 45 -2.93 -6.83 -14.94
N VAL A 46 -2.29 -7.03 -16.10
CA VAL A 46 -2.72 -6.46 -17.39
C VAL A 46 -4.10 -6.97 -17.80
N ALA A 47 -4.32 -8.30 -17.72
CA ALA A 47 -5.61 -8.90 -18.06
C ALA A 47 -6.73 -8.44 -17.11
N LYS A 48 -6.40 -8.18 -15.84
CA LYS A 48 -7.31 -7.63 -14.83
C LYS A 48 -7.48 -6.10 -14.93
N GLY A 49 -6.72 -5.42 -15.79
CA GLY A 49 -6.71 -3.96 -15.91
C GLY A 49 -6.05 -3.22 -14.73
N ALA A 50 -5.37 -3.95 -13.85
CA ALA A 50 -4.63 -3.43 -12.70
C ALA A 50 -3.22 -2.99 -13.14
N VAL A 51 -3.17 -1.95 -13.95
CA VAL A 51 -1.92 -1.40 -14.50
C VAL A 51 -1.65 0.01 -13.97
N CYS A 52 -0.37 0.36 -13.87
CA CYS A 52 0.11 1.68 -13.54
C CYS A 52 -0.23 2.70 -14.63
N LEU A 53 0.03 3.98 -14.36
CA LEU A 53 -0.29 5.09 -15.26
C LEU A 53 0.31 4.90 -16.65
N ASP A 54 1.52 4.33 -16.76
CA ASP A 54 2.21 4.03 -18.02
C ASP A 54 1.80 2.69 -18.67
N GLY A 55 0.89 1.94 -18.05
CA GLY A 55 0.43 0.63 -18.50
C GLY A 55 1.24 -0.56 -17.96
N SER A 56 2.31 -0.35 -17.17
CA SER A 56 3.06 -1.45 -16.55
C SER A 56 2.21 -2.18 -15.50
N PRO A 57 2.46 -3.48 -15.20
CA PRO A 57 1.66 -4.23 -14.23
C PRO A 57 1.84 -3.65 -12.82
N ALA A 58 0.73 -3.44 -12.09
CA ALA A 58 0.82 -3.00 -10.70
C ALA A 58 1.52 -4.04 -9.80
N GLY A 59 2.03 -3.60 -8.65
CA GLY A 59 2.76 -4.47 -7.74
C GLY A 59 2.87 -3.94 -6.32
N TYR A 60 3.46 -4.75 -5.46
CA TYR A 60 3.66 -4.47 -4.04
C TYR A 60 4.89 -5.21 -3.53
N HIS A 61 5.38 -4.80 -2.37
CA HIS A 61 6.42 -5.51 -1.64
C HIS A 61 5.77 -6.29 -0.49
N TYR A 62 6.23 -7.51 -0.25
CA TYR A 62 5.64 -8.39 0.75
C TYR A 62 6.69 -9.00 1.67
N PHE A 63 6.53 -8.78 2.96
CA PHE A 63 7.28 -9.43 4.02
C PHE A 63 6.34 -10.35 4.80
N GLU A 64 6.69 -11.64 4.86
CA GLU A 64 5.90 -12.65 5.55
C GLU A 64 6.05 -12.52 7.08
N GLY A 65 4.92 -12.48 7.78
CA GLY A 65 4.88 -12.39 9.23
C GLY A 65 5.32 -13.68 9.92
N PHE A 66 5.66 -13.60 11.20
CA PHE A 66 6.15 -14.76 11.96
C PHE A 66 5.72 -14.72 13.42
N GLY A 67 5.84 -15.86 14.11
CA GLY A 67 5.48 -15.98 15.52
C GLY A 67 4.02 -15.61 15.79
N ASN A 68 3.77 -14.86 16.86
CA ASN A 68 2.42 -14.40 17.20
C ASN A 68 1.87 -13.30 16.25
N GLY A 69 2.72 -12.69 15.41
CA GLY A 69 2.33 -11.71 14.40
C GLY A 69 1.87 -12.33 13.07
N ALA A 70 2.05 -13.64 12.86
CA ALA A 70 1.79 -14.30 11.58
C ALA A 70 0.32 -14.23 11.10
N ASN A 71 -0.63 -14.02 12.01
CA ASN A 71 -2.05 -13.81 11.67
C ASN A 71 -2.48 -12.33 11.71
N SER A 72 -1.52 -11.40 11.75
CA SER A 72 -1.79 -9.97 11.72
C SER A 72 -1.12 -9.32 10.51
N TRP A 73 -1.76 -8.30 9.95
CA TRP A 73 -1.36 -7.70 8.67
C TRP A 73 -1.30 -6.18 8.75
N LEU A 74 -0.27 -5.62 8.13
CA LEU A 74 -0.12 -4.20 7.87
C LEU A 74 -0.07 -3.99 6.36
N VAL A 75 -1.15 -3.45 5.80
CA VAL A 75 -1.26 -3.10 4.39
C VAL A 75 -1.01 -1.61 4.25
N TYR A 76 0.13 -1.23 3.69
CA TYR A 76 0.61 0.14 3.64
C TYR A 76 0.52 0.70 2.22
N LEU A 77 -0.14 1.85 2.07
CA LEU A 77 -0.33 2.58 0.82
C LEU A 77 0.73 3.67 0.70
N MET A 78 1.62 3.51 -0.29
CA MET A 78 2.61 4.53 -0.63
C MET A 78 1.93 5.85 -1.04
N GLY A 79 2.48 6.97 -0.59
CA GLY A 79 2.13 8.30 -1.09
C GLY A 79 2.95 8.74 -2.30
N GLY A 80 2.52 9.84 -2.93
CA GLY A 80 3.24 10.40 -4.06
C GLY A 80 2.44 11.43 -4.84
N GLY A 81 1.69 12.33 -4.17
CA GLY A 81 0.94 13.39 -4.85
C GLY A 81 -0.02 12.92 -5.96
N TRP A 82 -0.43 13.85 -6.81
CA TRP A 82 -1.39 13.59 -7.90
C TRP A 82 -0.96 14.33 -9.17
N CYS A 83 -1.64 14.05 -10.28
CA CYS A 83 -1.64 14.90 -11.46
C CYS A 83 -3.09 15.32 -11.76
N SER A 84 -3.29 16.60 -12.06
CA SER A 84 -4.62 17.20 -12.26
C SER A 84 -5.03 17.33 -13.72
N THR A 85 -4.07 17.27 -14.66
CA THR A 85 -4.35 17.28 -16.10
C THR A 85 -3.64 16.12 -16.80
N THR A 86 -4.15 15.70 -17.97
CA THR A 86 -3.50 14.66 -18.80
C THR A 86 -2.04 15.02 -19.12
N PHE A 87 -1.76 16.30 -19.36
CA PHE A 87 -0.39 16.78 -19.59
C PHE A 87 0.50 16.59 -18.36
N ASP A 88 0.03 16.99 -17.17
CA ASP A 88 0.78 16.78 -15.92
C ASP A 88 1.04 15.28 -15.67
N CYS A 89 0.06 14.42 -15.97
CA CYS A 89 0.19 12.97 -15.84
C CYS A 89 1.22 12.40 -16.83
N GLN A 90 1.27 12.92 -18.06
CA GLN A 90 2.29 12.53 -19.04
C GLN A 90 3.70 12.95 -18.58
N VAL A 91 3.84 14.18 -18.09
CA VAL A 91 5.09 14.69 -17.48
C VAL A 91 5.50 13.82 -16.29
N ARG A 92 4.53 13.38 -15.48
CA ARG A 92 4.73 12.50 -14.32
C ARG A 92 5.27 11.11 -14.71
N VAL A 93 4.84 10.55 -15.84
CA VAL A 93 5.43 9.31 -16.39
C VAL A 93 6.89 9.53 -16.79
N GLN A 94 7.21 10.65 -17.43
CA GLN A 94 8.56 10.95 -17.92
C GLN A 94 9.55 11.28 -16.80
N ASN A 95 9.13 12.12 -15.84
CA ASN A 95 10.04 12.73 -14.88
C ASN A 95 9.98 12.10 -13.48
N SER A 96 9.02 11.21 -13.22
CA SER A 96 8.86 10.59 -11.90
C SER A 96 8.29 9.17 -11.98
N PRO A 97 8.99 8.26 -12.69
CA PRO A 97 8.53 6.89 -12.91
C PRO A 97 8.27 6.13 -11.59
N ILE A 98 8.97 6.48 -10.51
CA ILE A 98 8.80 5.87 -9.18
C ILE A 98 7.38 5.94 -8.60
N THR A 99 6.55 6.86 -9.11
CA THR A 99 5.15 7.10 -8.69
C THR A 99 4.13 6.90 -9.83
N SER A 100 4.55 6.41 -10.99
CA SER A 100 3.71 6.29 -12.19
C SER A 100 3.94 5.00 -12.97
N SER A 101 4.95 4.20 -12.59
CA SER A 101 5.34 2.95 -13.22
C SER A 101 5.85 1.95 -12.17
N THR A 102 5.88 0.68 -12.55
CA THR A 102 6.62 -0.39 -11.86
C THR A 102 7.88 -0.83 -12.62
N ASN A 103 8.14 -0.25 -13.79
CA ASN A 103 9.37 -0.50 -14.52
C ASN A 103 10.58 -0.01 -13.73
N ASN A 104 11.64 -0.83 -13.66
CA ASN A 104 12.87 -0.55 -12.93
C ASN A 104 12.70 -0.29 -11.41
N ILE A 105 11.58 -0.72 -10.82
CA ILE A 105 11.38 -0.68 -9.38
C ILE A 105 11.99 -1.92 -8.75
N GLY A 106 13.10 -1.72 -8.03
CA GLY A 106 13.82 -2.77 -7.31
C GLY A 106 13.29 -3.03 -5.90
N ALA A 107 14.06 -3.75 -5.10
CA ALA A 107 13.75 -3.98 -3.70
C ALA A 107 13.76 -2.67 -2.89
N VAL A 108 12.92 -2.58 -1.86
CA VAL A 108 12.85 -1.43 -0.95
C VAL A 108 13.17 -1.86 0.47
N TYR A 109 13.84 -0.98 1.20
CA TYR A 109 14.13 -1.19 2.61
C TYR A 109 12.86 -0.94 3.44
N PHE A 110 12.44 -1.92 4.23
CA PHE A 110 11.32 -1.75 5.17
C PHE A 110 11.83 -1.16 6.49
N ASP A 111 11.35 0.05 6.81
CA ASP A 111 11.72 0.83 8.01
C ASP A 111 10.47 1.35 8.76
N GLY A 112 10.68 1.97 9.93
CA GLY A 112 9.62 2.54 10.76
C GLY A 112 8.55 1.50 11.07
N ILE A 113 7.27 1.82 10.83
CA ILE A 113 6.14 0.89 11.05
C ILE A 113 6.22 -0.38 10.17
N LEU A 114 7.00 -0.37 9.09
CA LEU A 114 7.26 -1.55 8.26
C LEU A 114 8.51 -2.32 8.70
N SER A 115 9.36 -1.77 9.58
CA SER A 115 10.60 -2.42 9.98
C SER A 115 10.34 -3.80 10.59
N PRO A 116 11.07 -4.86 10.17
CA PRO A 116 11.02 -6.17 10.82
C PRO A 116 11.88 -6.26 12.10
N ASP A 117 12.59 -5.18 12.46
CA ASP A 117 13.33 -5.09 13.71
C ASP A 117 12.42 -4.62 14.85
N GLN A 118 12.36 -5.42 15.92
CA GLN A 118 11.57 -5.13 17.11
C GLN A 118 12.03 -3.88 17.85
N THR A 119 13.31 -3.52 17.77
CA THR A 119 13.83 -2.29 18.40
C THR A 119 13.25 -1.05 17.74
N THR A 120 13.15 -1.08 16.41
CA THR A 120 12.60 0.01 15.60
C THR A 120 11.06 -0.01 15.57
N ASN A 121 10.46 -1.20 15.56
CA ASN A 121 9.01 -1.42 15.43
C ASN A 121 8.50 -2.39 16.50
N PRO A 122 8.40 -1.97 17.77
CA PRO A 122 8.10 -2.87 18.88
C PRO A 122 6.73 -3.56 18.75
N ASP A 123 5.76 -2.91 18.10
CA ASP A 123 4.37 -3.36 18.04
C ASP A 123 4.07 -4.29 16.85
N PHE A 124 4.69 -4.03 15.69
CA PHE A 124 4.31 -4.67 14.42
C PHE A 124 5.47 -5.37 13.70
N TYR A 125 6.65 -5.49 14.31
CA TYR A 125 7.84 -6.05 13.65
C TYR A 125 7.63 -7.42 13.01
N ASN A 126 6.80 -8.27 13.61
CA ASN A 126 6.57 -9.64 13.15
C ASN A 126 5.24 -9.86 12.43
N TRP A 127 4.52 -8.79 12.09
CA TRP A 127 3.30 -8.88 11.27
C TRP A 127 3.63 -9.16 9.80
N ASN A 128 2.66 -9.67 9.05
CA ASN A 128 2.72 -9.63 7.59
C ASN A 128 2.69 -8.17 7.15
N LYS A 129 3.57 -7.78 6.24
CA LYS A 129 3.66 -6.39 5.79
C LYS A 129 3.60 -6.32 4.28
N VAL A 130 2.72 -5.47 3.80
CA VAL A 130 2.53 -5.20 2.38
C VAL A 130 2.75 -3.72 2.15
N TYR A 131 3.62 -3.37 1.20
CA TYR A 131 3.80 -2.00 0.75
C TYR A 131 3.34 -1.89 -0.71
N LEU A 132 2.15 -1.34 -0.92
CA LEU A 132 1.57 -1.16 -2.24
C LEU A 132 2.30 -0.04 -2.97
N ARG A 133 2.78 -0.32 -4.18
CA ARG A 133 3.41 0.71 -5.01
C ARG A 133 2.37 1.70 -5.51
N TYR A 134 2.60 2.97 -5.19
CA TYR A 134 1.82 4.05 -5.77
C TYR A 134 2.25 4.27 -7.20
N CYS A 135 1.37 3.94 -8.15
CA CYS A 135 1.63 4.15 -9.57
C CYS A 135 0.41 4.62 -10.36
N ASP A 136 -0.70 4.87 -9.67
CA ASP A 136 -1.96 5.34 -10.26
C ASP A 136 -2.15 6.85 -10.19
N VAL A 137 -1.35 7.54 -9.37
CA VAL A 137 -1.38 9.00 -9.14
C VAL A 137 -2.77 9.55 -8.76
N SER A 138 -3.62 8.70 -8.16
CA SER A 138 -5.03 8.98 -7.85
C SER A 138 -5.44 8.55 -6.44
N SER A 139 -4.50 8.42 -5.49
CA SER A 139 -4.77 7.89 -4.14
C SER A 139 -5.49 6.54 -4.12
N PHE A 140 -5.15 5.62 -5.04
CA PHE A 140 -5.75 4.28 -5.10
C PHE A 140 -7.30 4.29 -5.17
N ILE A 141 -7.91 5.37 -5.66
CA ILE A 141 -9.38 5.52 -5.67
C ILE A 141 -9.96 5.86 -7.05
N GLY A 142 -9.18 6.41 -7.98
CA GLY A 142 -9.65 6.66 -9.36
C GLY A 142 -9.77 5.40 -10.20
N ASP A 143 -10.66 5.39 -11.20
CA ASP A 143 -10.68 4.33 -12.23
C ASP A 143 -11.47 4.79 -13.45
N VAL A 144 -10.84 4.71 -14.63
CA VAL A 144 -11.38 5.26 -15.88
C VAL A 144 -11.65 4.23 -16.97
N LYS A 145 -11.54 2.90 -16.83
CA LYS A 145 -11.84 1.90 -17.91
C LYS A 145 -11.25 2.13 -19.33
N ALA A 146 -11.65 3.16 -20.06
CA ALA A 146 -10.99 3.63 -21.28
C ALA A 146 -9.53 4.02 -20.99
N VAL A 147 -8.69 3.84 -22.00
CA VAL A 147 -7.31 4.33 -22.04
C VAL A 147 -7.34 5.67 -22.76
N ASP A 148 -6.53 6.63 -22.32
CA ASP A 148 -6.42 7.90 -23.02
C ASP A 148 -5.84 7.66 -24.42
N PRO A 149 -6.57 7.95 -25.51
CA PRO A 149 -6.16 7.55 -26.86
C PRO A 149 -4.99 8.38 -27.40
N ALA A 150 -4.75 9.58 -26.84
CA ALA A 150 -3.69 10.47 -27.30
C ALA A 150 -2.36 10.20 -26.58
N THR A 151 -2.43 9.83 -25.31
CA THR A 151 -1.25 9.68 -24.44
C THR A 151 -0.99 8.26 -23.97
N ASN A 152 -1.92 7.33 -24.22
CA ASN A 152 -1.90 5.96 -23.73
C ASN A 152 -1.81 5.84 -22.20
N LEU A 153 -2.33 6.85 -21.47
CA LEU A 153 -2.33 6.85 -20.01
C LEU A 153 -3.49 6.01 -19.44
N HIS A 154 -3.22 5.34 -18.33
CA HIS A 154 -4.14 4.45 -17.64
C HIS A 154 -4.47 4.94 -16.22
N TYR A 155 -5.68 5.44 -16.01
CA TYR A 155 -6.15 5.83 -14.67
C TYR A 155 -6.88 4.66 -14.00
N ARG A 156 -6.22 3.94 -13.08
CA ARG A 156 -6.66 2.61 -12.58
C ARG A 156 -6.55 2.38 -11.06
N GLY A 157 -6.35 3.43 -10.25
CA GLY A 157 -6.08 3.32 -8.80
C GLY A 157 -6.99 2.37 -8.02
N SER A 158 -8.31 2.49 -8.18
CA SER A 158 -9.31 1.64 -7.52
C SER A 158 -9.31 0.19 -8.00
N THR A 159 -8.93 -0.04 -9.26
CA THR A 159 -8.74 -1.38 -9.84
C THR A 159 -7.47 -2.01 -9.28
N ILE A 160 -6.36 -1.27 -9.26
CA ILE A 160 -5.09 -1.71 -8.66
C ILE A 160 -5.30 -2.11 -7.19
N PHE A 161 -5.91 -1.23 -6.40
CA PHE A 161 -6.20 -1.50 -4.99
C PHE A 161 -7.06 -2.75 -4.82
N GLY A 162 -8.14 -2.86 -5.60
CA GLY A 162 -9.05 -3.98 -5.54
C GLY A 162 -8.39 -5.32 -5.83
N GLU A 163 -7.60 -5.40 -6.91
CA GLU A 163 -6.96 -6.63 -7.35
C GLU A 163 -5.78 -7.05 -6.46
N ILE A 164 -5.01 -6.09 -5.93
CA ILE A 164 -3.96 -6.42 -4.95
C ILE A 164 -4.60 -6.96 -3.67
N VAL A 165 -5.64 -6.33 -3.13
CA VAL A 165 -6.31 -6.85 -1.92
C VAL A 165 -6.87 -8.26 -2.14
N LYS A 166 -7.42 -8.56 -3.32
CA LYS A 166 -7.84 -9.94 -3.68
C LYS A 166 -6.68 -10.93 -3.67
N GLU A 167 -5.51 -10.55 -4.19
CA GLU A 167 -4.31 -11.40 -4.13
C GLU A 167 -3.80 -11.56 -2.69
N LEU A 168 -3.90 -10.54 -1.84
CA LEU A 168 -3.54 -10.66 -0.42
C LEU A 168 -4.48 -11.62 0.32
N LEU A 169 -5.78 -11.62 0.00
CA LEU A 169 -6.74 -12.59 0.55
C LEU A 169 -6.30 -14.02 0.26
N THR A 170 -5.89 -14.33 -0.98
CA THR A 170 -5.40 -15.67 -1.34
C THR A 170 -4.06 -16.00 -0.69
N LYS A 171 -3.23 -14.99 -0.38
CA LYS A 171 -1.96 -15.15 0.36
C LYS A 171 -2.12 -15.31 1.87
N GLY A 172 -3.35 -15.25 2.41
CA GLY A 172 -3.61 -15.51 3.83
C GLY A 172 -4.24 -14.36 4.59
N LEU A 173 -4.46 -13.19 3.97
CA LEU A 173 -5.21 -12.09 4.60
C LEU A 173 -6.64 -12.52 4.97
N GLN A 174 -7.21 -13.50 4.26
CA GLN A 174 -8.50 -14.10 4.58
C GLN A 174 -8.53 -14.82 5.96
N ASN A 175 -7.37 -15.16 6.52
CA ASN A 175 -7.23 -15.84 7.81
C ASN A 175 -6.73 -14.88 8.92
N ALA A 176 -6.67 -13.58 8.64
CA ALA A 176 -6.13 -12.60 9.57
C ALA A 176 -7.02 -12.42 10.80
N GLN A 177 -6.40 -12.21 11.96
CA GLN A 177 -7.09 -11.76 13.17
C GLN A 177 -7.17 -10.23 13.22
N ASN A 178 -6.07 -9.57 12.82
CA ASN A 178 -5.93 -8.12 12.83
C ASN A 178 -5.39 -7.63 11.51
N VAL A 179 -5.96 -6.53 11.01
CA VAL A 179 -5.48 -5.88 9.79
C VAL A 179 -5.48 -4.37 10.00
N ILE A 180 -4.38 -3.73 9.64
CA ILE A 180 -4.27 -2.28 9.57
C ILE A 180 -4.10 -1.89 8.10
N LEU A 181 -4.98 -1.03 7.60
CA LEU A 181 -4.75 -0.28 6.37
C LEU A 181 -4.08 1.04 6.72
N ALA A 182 -2.79 1.18 6.42
CA ALA A 182 -2.02 2.39 6.67
C ALA A 182 -1.64 3.07 5.36
N GLY A 183 -1.23 4.33 5.41
CA GLY A 183 -0.57 5.00 4.29
C GLY A 183 -0.11 6.39 4.65
N ASN A 184 0.79 6.94 3.84
CA ASN A 184 1.31 8.31 4.02
C ASN A 184 0.95 9.25 2.87
N SER A 185 0.80 10.56 3.13
CA SER A 185 0.56 11.56 2.09
C SER A 185 -0.65 11.18 1.22
N ALA A 186 -0.50 11.08 -0.11
CA ALA A 186 -1.55 10.60 -1.00
C ALA A 186 -2.07 9.18 -0.64
N GLY A 187 -1.21 8.33 -0.08
CA GLY A 187 -1.57 7.01 0.45
C GLY A 187 -2.28 7.09 1.80
N GLY A 188 -2.01 8.13 2.61
CA GLY A 188 -2.76 8.44 3.83
C GLY A 188 -4.18 8.87 3.49
N LEU A 189 -4.33 9.76 2.51
CA LEU A 189 -5.65 10.10 1.95
C LEU A 189 -6.35 8.85 1.40
N ALA A 190 -5.62 7.98 0.70
CA ALA A 190 -6.15 6.71 0.22
C ALA A 190 -6.66 5.81 1.37
N ALA A 191 -5.94 5.77 2.50
CA ALA A 191 -6.34 5.00 3.68
C ALA A 191 -7.64 5.56 4.29
N ILE A 192 -7.84 6.88 4.31
CA ILE A 192 -9.12 7.50 4.69
C ILE A 192 -10.23 7.07 3.72
N LEU A 193 -10.03 7.33 2.42
CA LEU A 193 -11.08 7.19 1.41
C LEU A 193 -11.47 5.73 1.12
N ASN A 194 -10.54 4.79 1.26
CA ASN A 194 -10.80 3.36 1.09
C ASN A 194 -11.09 2.63 2.41
N CYS A 195 -11.07 3.27 3.59
CA CYS A 195 -11.13 2.57 4.88
C CYS A 195 -12.31 1.59 5.00
N ASP A 196 -13.54 2.08 4.79
CA ASP A 196 -14.75 1.26 4.87
C ASP A 196 -14.87 0.27 3.70
N ARG A 197 -14.38 0.64 2.52
CA ARG A 197 -14.32 -0.27 1.36
C ARG A 197 -13.39 -1.44 1.64
N PHE A 198 -12.22 -1.18 2.21
CA PHE A 198 -11.26 -2.20 2.61
C PHE A 198 -11.83 -3.12 3.69
N ARG A 199 -12.49 -2.55 4.71
CA ARG A 199 -13.20 -3.36 5.71
C ARG A 199 -14.24 -4.27 5.07
N ALA A 200 -14.96 -3.81 4.05
CA ALA A 200 -15.95 -4.62 3.33
C ALA A 200 -15.32 -5.70 2.44
N MET A 201 -14.03 -5.62 2.12
CA MET A 201 -13.32 -6.62 1.32
C MET A 201 -12.71 -7.75 2.14
N VAL A 202 -12.53 -7.55 3.45
CA VAL A 202 -11.98 -8.58 4.35
C VAL A 202 -13.09 -9.30 5.14
N PRO A 203 -12.85 -10.53 5.63
CA PRO A 203 -13.84 -11.28 6.38
C PRO A 203 -14.34 -10.55 7.63
N ASN A 204 -15.57 -10.88 8.06
CA ASN A 204 -16.27 -10.06 9.04
C ASN A 204 -15.75 -10.18 10.48
N ASP A 205 -15.12 -11.30 10.79
CA ASP A 205 -14.46 -11.62 12.06
C ASP A 205 -13.09 -10.97 12.21
N VAL A 206 -12.51 -10.46 11.11
CA VAL A 206 -11.23 -9.75 11.13
C VAL A 206 -11.38 -8.35 11.75
N ARG A 207 -10.51 -8.03 12.71
CA ARG A 207 -10.44 -6.68 13.27
C ARG A 207 -9.65 -5.75 12.35
N VAL A 208 -10.37 -4.84 11.67
CA VAL A 208 -9.76 -3.84 10.79
C VAL A 208 -9.66 -2.48 11.48
N LYS A 209 -8.53 -1.82 11.29
CA LYS A 209 -8.33 -0.40 11.58
C LYS A 209 -7.64 0.28 10.41
N CYS A 210 -7.80 1.59 10.31
CA CYS A 210 -7.11 2.39 9.32
C CYS A 210 -6.22 3.44 10.00
N ILE A 211 -5.08 3.73 9.40
CA ILE A 211 -4.16 4.79 9.83
C ILE A 211 -3.89 5.68 8.62
N SER A 212 -4.14 6.96 8.76
CA SER A 212 -3.73 7.96 7.79
C SER A 212 -2.61 8.80 8.39
N ASP A 213 -1.41 8.66 7.84
CA ASP A 213 -0.28 9.54 8.13
C ASP A 213 -0.20 10.65 7.08
N SER A 214 -0.22 11.91 7.52
CA SER A 214 -0.02 13.09 6.67
C SER A 214 -0.98 13.14 5.47
N GLY A 215 -2.17 12.54 5.64
CA GLY A 215 -3.19 12.36 4.60
C GLY A 215 -4.44 13.20 4.81
N PHE A 216 -4.49 13.99 5.90
CA PHE A 216 -5.61 14.86 6.21
C PHE A 216 -5.40 16.24 5.59
N PHE A 217 -5.59 16.34 4.27
CA PHE A 217 -5.60 17.61 3.56
C PHE A 217 -6.90 18.36 3.82
N ILE A 218 -6.81 19.68 3.96
CA ILE A 218 -7.96 20.57 4.12
C ILE A 218 -8.02 21.62 3.02
N GLN A 219 -9.23 22.04 2.67
CA GLN A 219 -9.42 23.12 1.70
C GLN A 219 -8.79 24.43 2.22
N ALA A 220 -8.93 24.67 3.53
CA ALA A 220 -8.46 25.85 4.25
C ALA A 220 -8.83 27.14 3.51
N LYS A 221 -10.13 27.43 3.42
CA LYS A 221 -10.71 28.51 2.60
C LYS A 221 -10.15 29.90 2.89
N ASP A 222 -9.68 30.11 4.12
CA ASP A 222 -9.14 31.40 4.58
C ASP A 222 -7.62 31.52 4.39
N LEU A 223 -6.94 30.48 3.88
CA LEU A 223 -5.50 30.51 3.62
C LEU A 223 -5.18 30.92 2.17
N PRO A 224 -3.99 31.49 1.92
CA PRO A 224 -3.54 31.78 0.56
C PRO A 224 -3.69 30.58 -0.37
N ASN A 225 -4.05 30.87 -1.62
CA ASN A 225 -4.22 29.88 -2.70
C ASN A 225 -5.35 28.85 -2.50
N ALA A 226 -6.31 29.08 -1.61
CA ALA A 226 -7.42 28.14 -1.36
C ALA A 226 -8.22 27.79 -2.62
N TYR A 227 -8.50 28.79 -3.47
CA TYR A 227 -9.22 28.57 -4.74
C TYR A 227 -8.40 27.68 -5.70
N GLN A 228 -7.09 27.89 -5.79
CA GLN A 228 -6.21 27.08 -6.62
C GLN A 228 -6.13 25.63 -6.10
N ARG A 229 -6.06 25.43 -4.78
CA ARG A 229 -6.12 24.09 -4.18
C ARG A 229 -7.44 23.40 -4.49
N GLU A 230 -8.57 24.10 -4.33
CA GLU A 230 -9.89 23.57 -4.65
C GLU A 230 -10.01 23.18 -6.12
N ALA A 231 -9.59 24.06 -7.04
CA ALA A 231 -9.58 23.79 -8.46
C ALA A 231 -8.69 22.59 -8.82
N TYR A 232 -7.49 22.51 -8.23
CA TYR A 232 -6.55 21.40 -8.44
C TYR A 232 -7.18 20.05 -8.06
N PHE A 233 -7.75 19.94 -6.85
CA PHE A 233 -8.37 18.68 -6.43
C PHE A 233 -9.68 18.38 -7.15
N ALA A 234 -10.43 19.39 -7.59
CA ALA A 234 -11.58 19.17 -8.47
C ALA A 234 -11.16 18.54 -9.80
N GLN A 235 -10.07 19.03 -10.41
CA GLN A 235 -9.49 18.45 -11.62
C GLN A 235 -8.98 17.01 -11.40
N VAL A 236 -8.32 16.74 -10.26
CA VAL A 236 -7.92 15.37 -9.90
C VAL A 236 -9.14 14.44 -9.81
N VAL A 237 -10.22 14.88 -9.15
CA VAL A 237 -11.45 14.08 -9.02
C VAL A 237 -12.08 13.77 -10.37
N GLU A 238 -12.11 14.76 -11.27
CA GLU A 238 -12.69 14.64 -12.60
C GLU A 238 -11.84 13.73 -13.50
N LEU A 239 -10.55 14.05 -13.69
CA LEU A 239 -9.64 13.34 -14.58
C LEU A 239 -9.56 11.85 -14.25
N HIS A 240 -9.46 11.52 -12.96
CA HIS A 240 -9.29 10.14 -12.49
C HIS A 240 -10.61 9.40 -12.28
N GLY A 241 -11.76 10.03 -12.54
CA GLY A 241 -13.08 9.42 -12.35
C GLY A 241 -13.37 9.02 -10.89
N ILE A 242 -12.85 9.77 -9.92
CA ILE A 242 -12.88 9.42 -8.49
C ILE A 242 -14.30 9.50 -7.91
N ALA A 243 -15.12 10.42 -8.40
CA ALA A 243 -16.43 10.73 -7.84
C ALA A 243 -17.34 9.50 -7.61
N LYS A 244 -17.22 8.46 -8.45
CA LYS A 244 -18.02 7.23 -8.34
C LYS A 244 -17.69 6.40 -7.09
N PHE A 245 -16.49 6.52 -6.52
CA PHE A 245 -16.03 5.77 -5.35
C PHE A 245 -16.15 6.51 -4.02
N LEU A 246 -16.40 7.82 -4.05
CA LEU A 246 -16.55 8.61 -2.84
C LEU A 246 -17.82 8.26 -2.06
N SER A 247 -17.79 8.53 -0.76
CA SER A 247 -18.87 8.22 0.19
C SER A 247 -20.22 8.73 -0.30
N ARG A 248 -21.19 7.81 -0.43
CA ARG A 248 -22.58 8.17 -0.77
C ARG A 248 -23.21 9.08 0.28
N ALA A 249 -22.91 8.84 1.56
CA ALA A 249 -23.41 9.67 2.66
C ALA A 249 -22.90 11.11 2.55
N CYS A 250 -21.61 11.29 2.22
CA CYS A 250 -21.06 12.61 1.96
C CYS A 250 -21.72 13.27 0.73
N LYS A 251 -21.79 12.56 -0.40
CA LYS A 251 -22.37 13.08 -1.65
C LYS A 251 -23.85 13.43 -1.55
N SER A 252 -24.57 12.89 -0.57
CA SER A 252 -25.97 13.28 -0.31
C SER A 252 -26.10 14.68 0.32
N ARG A 253 -25.00 15.27 0.79
CA ARG A 253 -24.97 16.55 1.51
C ARG A 253 -24.20 17.65 0.80
N MET A 254 -23.34 17.31 -0.17
CA MET A 254 -22.46 18.25 -0.85
C MET A 254 -22.06 17.74 -2.25
N ALA A 255 -21.38 18.59 -3.02
CA ALA A 255 -20.85 18.24 -4.33
C ALA A 255 -19.85 17.08 -4.25
N SER A 256 -19.78 16.27 -5.30
CA SER A 256 -18.97 15.03 -5.28
C SER A 256 -17.48 15.30 -5.06
N ASN A 257 -16.93 16.34 -5.68
CA ASN A 257 -15.55 16.76 -5.48
C ASN A 257 -15.26 17.16 -4.03
N SER A 258 -16.22 17.77 -3.33
CA SER A 258 -16.07 18.14 -1.91
C SER A 258 -15.85 16.92 -1.02
N CYS A 259 -16.32 15.73 -1.42
CA CYS A 259 -16.16 14.49 -0.67
C CYS A 259 -14.79 13.81 -0.83
N PHE A 260 -13.91 14.37 -1.66
CA PHE A 260 -12.51 13.96 -1.71
C PHE A 260 -11.72 14.49 -0.51
N TRP A 261 -12.16 15.60 0.09
CA TRP A 261 -11.53 16.23 1.23
C TRP A 261 -11.79 15.47 2.54
N PRO A 262 -10.74 15.10 3.30
CA PRO A 262 -10.83 14.53 4.63
C PRO A 262 -11.79 15.22 5.60
N GLU A 263 -11.81 16.56 5.67
CA GLU A 263 -12.71 17.29 6.61
C GLU A 263 -14.20 17.04 6.32
N ASN A 264 -14.53 16.65 5.10
CA ASN A 264 -15.89 16.39 4.67
C ASN A 264 -16.28 14.92 4.83
N VAL A 265 -15.34 13.98 4.65
CA VAL A 265 -15.66 12.55 4.57
C VAL A 265 -15.49 11.80 5.90
N VAL A 266 -14.57 12.23 6.78
CA VAL A 266 -14.17 11.44 7.96
C VAL A 266 -15.34 11.16 8.91
N ARG A 267 -16.29 12.09 9.05
CA ARG A 267 -17.50 11.91 9.86
C ARG A 267 -18.40 10.75 9.41
N TYR A 268 -18.23 10.27 8.18
CA TYR A 268 -19.03 9.19 7.59
C TYR A 268 -18.32 7.83 7.63
N ILE A 269 -17.04 7.78 8.04
CA ILE A 269 -16.27 6.54 8.13
C ILE A 269 -16.69 5.78 9.38
N LYS A 270 -16.99 4.50 9.22
CA LYS A 270 -17.46 3.62 10.31
C LYS A 270 -16.32 2.80 10.94
N THR A 271 -15.35 2.42 10.11
CA THR A 271 -14.19 1.64 10.54
C THR A 271 -13.25 2.53 11.38
N PRO A 272 -12.70 2.05 12.52
CA PRO A 272 -11.82 2.87 13.35
C PRO A 272 -10.65 3.44 12.55
N LEU A 273 -10.54 4.77 12.56
CA LEU A 273 -9.54 5.53 11.82
C LEU A 273 -8.67 6.33 12.81
N PHE A 274 -7.36 6.11 12.73
CA PHE A 274 -6.37 6.93 13.42
C PHE A 274 -5.78 7.95 12.45
N LEU A 275 -5.82 9.23 12.84
CA LEU A 275 -5.25 10.33 12.05
C LEU A 275 -3.95 10.79 12.70
N LEU A 276 -2.84 10.62 11.98
CA LEU A 276 -1.55 11.19 12.31
C LEU A 276 -1.28 12.30 11.30
N ASN A 277 -1.19 13.55 11.74
CA ASN A 277 -0.95 14.66 10.83
C ASN A 277 -0.13 15.74 11.54
N SER A 278 0.84 16.32 10.84
CA SER A 278 1.49 17.55 11.30
C SER A 278 0.47 18.69 11.33
N ALA A 279 0.58 19.59 12.30
CA ALA A 279 -0.21 20.83 12.33
C ALA A 279 0.18 21.78 11.18
N PHE A 280 1.41 21.67 10.69
CA PHE A 280 1.96 22.45 9.58
C PHE A 280 2.62 21.49 8.58
N ASP A 281 1.78 20.70 7.91
CA ASP A 281 2.25 19.79 6.86
C ASP A 281 2.82 20.58 5.68
N LYS A 282 3.99 20.17 5.17
CA LYS A 282 4.69 20.85 4.08
C LYS A 282 3.92 20.81 2.75
N TYR A 283 3.04 19.82 2.58
CA TYR A 283 2.27 19.57 1.36
C TYR A 283 0.80 20.03 1.45
N GLN A 284 0.43 20.72 2.54
CA GLN A 284 -0.87 21.39 2.70
C GLN A 284 -0.90 22.75 1.99
#